data_AF-A0A838BF31-F1
#
_entry.id   AF-A0A838BF31-F1
#
_cell.length_a   1.000
_cell.length_b   1.000
_cell.length_c   1.000
_cell.angle_alpha   90.00
_cell.angle_beta   90.00
_cell.angle_gamma   90.00
#
_symmetry.space_group_name_H-M   'P 1'
#
loop_
_entity.id
_entity.type
_entity.pdbx_description
1 polymer ?
#
loop_
_entity_poly.entity_id
_entity_poly.type
_entity_poly.pdbx_seq_one_letter_code
_entity_poly.pdbx_strand_id
1 'polypeptide(L)'
;MPQCSSRDGTTSRQAVSPEARASRLRFVLQALDGSLGGASHRQIAMALLAQQRVQADWTDPRNHLRDRIRRAVRRGHMLMDRGYRDFLV
;
A
#
# COMPACT_ATOMS: atom_id res chain seq x y z
N MET A 1 -40.55 32.56 5.59
CA MET A 1 -39.99 31.60 6.57
C MET A 1 -39.56 30.35 5.81
N PRO A 2 -38.28 29.94 5.87
CA PRO A 2 -37.71 28.89 5.00
C PRO A 2 -37.95 27.50 5.62
N GLN A 3 -38.19 26.49 4.79
CA GLN A 3 -38.21 25.10 5.24
C GLN A 3 -37.03 24.33 4.66
N CYS A 4 -36.23 23.82 5.60
CA CYS A 4 -35.38 22.63 5.60
C CYS A 4 -34.68 22.21 4.28
N SER A 5 -33.42 22.64 4.16
CA SER A 5 -32.40 21.87 3.41
C SER A 5 -31.95 20.67 4.24
N SER A 6 -32.47 19.47 3.95
CA SER A 6 -31.82 18.23 4.38
C SER A 6 -30.82 17.81 3.31
N ARG A 7 -29.56 18.20 3.48
CA ARG A 7 -28.44 17.54 2.81
C ARG A 7 -28.03 16.36 3.69
N ASP A 8 -28.62 15.20 3.43
CA ASP A 8 -28.11 13.94 3.98
C ASP A 8 -26.78 13.64 3.30
N GLY A 9 -25.71 14.16 3.89
CA GLY A 9 -24.32 13.83 3.57
C GLY A 9 -24.03 12.39 3.97
N THR A 10 -24.57 11.45 3.21
CA THR A 10 -24.14 10.05 3.27
C THR A 10 -22.68 10.01 2.84
N THR A 11 -21.81 9.79 3.83
CA THR A 11 -20.39 9.56 3.61
C THR A 11 -20.25 8.26 2.83
N SER A 12 -20.27 8.36 1.51
CA SER A 12 -20.01 7.23 0.62
C SER A 12 -18.64 6.67 0.97
N ARG A 13 -18.66 5.44 1.48
CA ARG A 13 -17.49 4.61 1.72
C ARG A 13 -16.85 4.39 0.35
N GLN A 14 -15.96 5.30 -0.05
CA GLN A 14 -15.43 5.36 -1.41
C GLN A 14 -14.96 3.97 -1.85
N ALA A 15 -15.70 3.38 -2.80
CA ALA A 15 -15.33 2.09 -3.35
C ALA A 15 -13.98 2.28 -4.05
N VAL A 16 -12.93 1.69 -3.48
CA VAL A 16 -11.61 1.70 -4.11
C VAL A 16 -11.73 1.07 -5.50
N SER A 17 -11.33 1.80 -6.54
CA SER A 17 -11.43 1.29 -7.92
C SER A 17 -10.65 -0.02 -8.08
N PRO A 18 -11.11 -0.98 -8.91
CA PRO A 18 -10.37 -2.20 -9.22
C PRO A 18 -8.90 -1.96 -9.60
N GLU A 19 -8.62 -0.89 -10.35
CA GLU A 19 -7.28 -0.50 -10.79
C GLU A 19 -6.38 -0.09 -9.62
N ALA A 20 -6.94 0.58 -8.62
CA ALA A 20 -6.23 0.96 -7.40
C ALA A 20 -5.92 -0.26 -6.53
N ARG A 21 -6.86 -1.24 -6.47
CA ARG A 21 -6.62 -2.52 -5.80
C ARG A 21 -5.51 -3.31 -6.51
N ALA A 22 -5.56 -3.40 -7.83
CA ALA A 22 -4.55 -4.09 -8.63
C ALA A 22 -3.17 -3.44 -8.49
N SER A 23 -3.09 -2.11 -8.51
CA SER A 23 -1.84 -1.36 -8.28
C SER A 23 -1.25 -1.64 -6.90
N ARG A 24 -2.10 -1.70 -5.87
CA ARG A 24 -1.67 -2.05 -4.52
C ARG A 24 -1.17 -3.48 -4.42
N LEU A 25 -1.83 -4.43 -5.08
CA LEU A 25 -1.39 -5.83 -5.10
C LEU A 25 -0.05 -5.97 -5.81
N ARG A 26 0.15 -5.34 -6.98
CA ARG A 26 1.45 -5.30 -7.67
C ARG A 26 2.55 -4.77 -6.76
N PHE A 27 2.31 -3.66 -6.07
CA PHE A 27 3.27 -3.08 -5.12
C PHE A 27 3.63 -4.05 -3.98
N VAL A 28 2.66 -4.80 -3.47
CA VAL A 28 2.88 -5.82 -2.43
C VAL A 28 3.71 -6.99 -2.96
N LEU A 29 3.40 -7.49 -4.16
CA LEU A 29 4.12 -8.60 -4.78
C LEU A 29 5.58 -8.24 -5.08
N GLN A 30 5.84 -7.07 -5.67
CA GLN A 30 7.23 -6.65 -5.92
C GLN A 30 8.03 -6.44 -4.62
N ALA A 31 7.37 -5.98 -3.54
CA ALA A 31 8.02 -5.88 -2.23
C ALA A 31 8.30 -7.26 -1.61
N LEU A 32 7.42 -8.24 -1.83
CA LEU A 32 7.65 -9.63 -1.43
C LEU A 32 8.83 -10.22 -2.19
N ASP A 33 8.88 -10.05 -3.52
CA ASP A 33 9.97 -10.56 -4.36
C ASP A 33 11.33 -10.05 -3.88
N GLY A 34 11.43 -8.75 -3.60
CA GLY A 34 12.66 -8.17 -3.04
C GLY A 34 12.99 -8.72 -1.65
N SER A 35 11.98 -8.93 -0.79
CA SER A 35 12.19 -9.52 0.54
C SER A 35 12.67 -10.97 0.46
N LEU A 36 12.13 -11.78 -0.44
CA LEU A 36 12.53 -13.18 -0.66
C LEU A 36 13.94 -13.25 -1.27
N GLY A 37 14.31 -12.27 -2.09
CA GLY A 37 15.67 -12.08 -2.59
C GLY A 37 16.68 -11.56 -1.56
N GLY A 38 16.28 -11.39 -0.29
CA GLY A 38 17.15 -10.92 0.78
C GLY A 38 17.46 -9.41 0.76
N ALA A 39 16.77 -8.63 -0.08
CA ALA A 39 16.95 -7.19 -0.12
C ALA A 39 16.44 -6.52 1.15
N SER A 40 17.17 -5.52 1.64
CA SER A 40 16.71 -4.68 2.75
C SER A 40 15.49 -3.84 2.36
N HIS A 41 14.70 -3.41 3.35
CA HIS A 41 13.56 -2.50 3.12
C HIS A 41 13.97 -1.22 2.34
N ARG A 42 15.20 -0.73 2.54
CA ARG A 42 15.72 0.45 1.83
C ARG A 42 15.97 0.15 0.35
N GLN A 43 16.61 -0.99 0.05
CA GLN A 43 16.84 -1.43 -1.34
C GLN A 43 15.52 -1.67 -2.06
N ILE A 44 14.54 -2.30 -1.39
CA ILE A 44 13.19 -2.48 -1.92
C ILE A 44 12.55 -1.11 -2.21
N ALA A 45 12.66 -0.14 -1.29
CA ALA A 45 12.14 1.20 -1.52
C ALA A 45 12.78 1.88 -2.72
N MET A 46 14.10 1.78 -2.89
CA MET A 46 14.85 2.35 -4.01
C MET A 46 14.45 1.74 -5.36
N ALA A 47 14.05 0.46 -5.37
CA ALA A 47 13.58 -0.22 -6.59
C ALA A 47 12.13 0.16 -6.95
N LEU A 48 11.27 0.36 -5.94
CA LEU A 48 9.83 0.62 -6.14
C LEU A 48 9.45 2.10 -6.26
N LEU A 49 10.35 2.99 -5.87
CA LEU A 49 10.11 4.43 -5.78
C LEU A 49 11.30 5.18 -6.38
N ALA A 50 11.09 6.44 -6.75
CA ALA A 50 12.19 7.27 -7.22
C ALA A 50 13.32 7.32 -6.18
N GLN A 51 14.52 6.89 -6.57
CA GLN A 51 15.67 6.74 -5.69
C GLN A 51 16.01 8.04 -4.94
N GLN A 52 15.90 9.20 -5.61
CA GLN A 52 16.12 10.51 -5.01
C GLN A 52 15.18 10.77 -3.82
N ARG A 53 13.91 10.40 -3.94
CA ARG A 53 12.91 10.54 -2.87
C ARG A 53 13.23 9.63 -1.69
N VAL A 54 13.66 8.40 -1.97
CA VAL A 54 14.05 7.47 -0.89
C VAL A 54 15.26 8.05 -0.15
N GLN A 55 16.27 8.57 -0.85
CA GLN A 55 17.45 9.12 -0.18
C GLN A 55 17.14 10.35 0.67
N ALA A 56 16.27 11.24 0.18
CA ALA A 56 15.87 12.43 0.92
C ALA A 56 15.05 12.10 2.17
N ASP A 57 14.12 11.14 2.06
CA ASP A 57 13.07 11.00 3.06
C ASP A 57 13.13 9.69 3.88
N TRP A 58 14.11 8.82 3.68
CA TRP A 58 14.16 7.51 4.35
C TRP A 58 14.20 7.61 5.88
N THR A 59 14.88 8.64 6.38
CA THR A 59 15.06 8.92 7.82
C THR A 59 14.10 9.98 8.34
N ASP A 60 13.28 10.59 7.49
CA ASP A 60 12.32 11.60 7.93
C ASP A 60 11.22 10.92 8.78
N PRO A 61 11.11 11.23 10.08
CA PRO A 61 10.08 10.67 10.95
C PRO A 61 8.65 11.00 10.48
N ARG A 62 8.50 12.08 9.70
CA ARG A 62 7.21 12.50 9.12
C ARG A 62 6.84 11.72 7.87
N ASN A 63 7.79 11.01 7.24
CA ASN A 63 7.51 10.24 6.04
C ASN A 63 7.26 8.76 6.36
N HIS A 64 6.08 8.28 6.01
CA HIS A 64 5.67 6.88 6.24
C HIS A 64 6.28 5.90 5.22
N LEU A 65 7.43 6.21 4.60
CA LEU A 65 8.01 5.41 3.53
C LEU A 65 8.46 4.04 4.01
N ARG A 66 9.28 4.01 5.07
CA ARG A 66 9.75 2.77 5.69
C ARG A 66 8.56 1.92 6.16
N ASP A 67 7.55 2.55 6.75
CA ASP A 67 6.35 1.86 7.20
C ASP A 67 5.50 1.32 6.06
N ARG A 68 5.39 2.06 4.95
CA ARG A 68 4.70 1.61 3.75
C ARG A 68 5.36 0.36 3.17
N ILE A 69 6.70 0.34 3.07
CA ILE A 69 7.44 -0.83 2.58
C ILE A 69 7.32 -2.00 3.56
N ARG A 70 7.50 -1.77 4.86
CA ARG A 70 7.31 -2.79 5.91
C ARG A 70 5.93 -3.43 5.86
N ARG A 71 4.87 -2.63 5.70
CA ARG A 71 3.50 -3.14 5.56
C ARG A 71 3.30 -3.92 4.27
N ALA A 72 3.91 -3.50 3.17
CA ALA A 72 3.84 -4.22 1.90
C ALA A 72 4.50 -5.60 2.00
N VAL A 73 5.73 -5.66 2.54
CA VAL A 73 6.46 -6.92 2.76
C VAL A 73 5.65 -7.86 3.66
N ARG A 74 5.16 -7.37 4.81
CA ARG A 74 4.33 -8.18 5.72
C ARG A 74 3.06 -8.69 5.05
N ARG A 75 2.36 -7.85 4.27
CA ARG A 75 1.17 -8.27 3.55
C ARG A 75 1.50 -9.32 2.48
N GLY A 76 2.64 -9.20 1.82
CA GLY A 76 3.14 -10.18 0.85
C GLY A 76 3.35 -11.54 1.49
N HIS A 77 4.04 -11.59 2.62
CA HIS A 77 4.22 -12.84 3.39
C HIS A 77 2.89 -13.45 3.82
N MET A 78 1.94 -12.65 4.30
CA MET A 78 0.59 -13.14 4.65
C MET A 78 -0.16 -13.70 3.44
N LEU A 79 0.01 -13.12 2.24
CA LEU A 79 -0.59 -13.66 1.02
C LEU A 79 0.06 -15.01 0.63
N MET A 80 1.38 -15.08 0.68
CA MET A 80 2.14 -16.30 0.39
C MET A 80 1.79 -17.44 1.35
N ASP A 81 1.62 -17.12 2.64
CA ASP A 81 1.20 -18.05 3.68
C ASP A 81 -0.32 -18.30 3.65
N ARG A 82 -0.78 -18.89 2.54
CA ARG A 82 -2.16 -19.31 2.27
C ARG A 82 -3.19 -18.19 2.14
N GLY A 83 -2.86 -16.93 2.42
CA GLY A 83 -3.78 -15.79 2.28
C GLY A 83 -4.21 -15.49 0.84
N TYR A 84 -3.51 -16.01 -0.17
CA TYR A 84 -3.96 -15.94 -1.58
C TYR A 84 -5.29 -16.68 -1.84
N ARG A 85 -5.66 -17.64 -0.96
CA ARG A 85 -6.88 -18.45 -1.12
C ARG A 85 -8.16 -17.61 -1.03
N ASP A 86 -8.09 -16.46 -0.36
CA ASP A 86 -9.19 -15.49 -0.30
C ASP A 86 -9.57 -14.94 -1.69
N PHE A 87 -8.71 -15.10 -2.70
CA PHE A 87 -9.00 -14.71 -4.09
C PHE A 87 -9.59 -15.83 -4.95
N LEU A 88 -9.72 -17.05 -4.42
CA LEU A 88 -10.25 -18.20 -5.14
C LEU A 88 -11.75 -18.45 -4.87
N VAL A 89 -12.37 -17.62 -4.03
CA VAL A 89 -13.79 -17.69 -3.65
C VAL A 89 -14.66 -17.00 -4.68
#